data_AF-A0A917CHM7-F1
#
_entry.id   AF-A0A917CHM7-F1
#
_cell.length_a   1.000
_cell.length_b   1.000
_cell.length_c   1.000
_cell.angle_alpha   90.00
_cell.angle_beta   90.00
_cell.angle_gamma   90.00
#
_symmetry.space_group_name_H-M   'P 1'
#
loop_
_entity.id
_entity.type
_entity.pdbx_description
1 polymer ?
#
loop_
_entity_poly.entity_id
_entity_poly.type
_entity_poly.pdbx_seq_one_letter_code
_entity_poly.pdbx_strand_id
1 'polypeptide(L)'
;MKKTLLALAFAGSLLAVSAQAAPTCPADLDKTACVYFKEGYAAGQDDAKAGMKNAYERHEDSYDSRFETAFAKGYEQGFKDGQKK
;
A
#
# COMPACT_ATOMS: atom_id res chain seq x y z
N MET A 1 55.26 -1.05 -17.50
CA MET A 1 54.20 -0.79 -16.51
C MET A 1 52.96 -0.29 -17.26
N LYS A 2 51.95 -1.13 -17.45
CA LYS A 2 50.67 -0.76 -18.09
C LYS A 2 49.59 -0.79 -17.00
N LYS A 3 49.07 0.38 -16.63
CA LYS A 3 48.02 0.51 -15.61
C LYS A 3 46.68 0.34 -16.32
N THR A 4 46.05 -0.82 -16.14
CA THR A 4 44.69 -1.08 -16.61
C THR A 4 43.72 -0.39 -15.64
N LEU A 5 42.99 0.62 -16.12
CA LEU A 5 41.93 1.27 -15.36
C LEU A 5 40.64 0.46 -15.55
N LEU A 6 40.19 -0.21 -14.49
CA LEU A 6 38.85 -0.79 -14.43
C LEU A 6 37.84 0.33 -14.12
N ALA A 7 37.03 0.67 -15.12
CA ALA A 7 35.85 1.50 -14.92
C ALA A 7 34.71 0.62 -14.40
N LEU A 8 34.40 0.72 -13.10
CA LEU A 8 33.18 0.17 -12.51
C LEU A 8 32.01 1.07 -12.88
N ALA A 9 31.27 0.70 -13.93
CA ALA A 9 29.99 1.31 -14.24
C ALA A 9 28.94 0.79 -13.25
N PHE A 10 28.59 1.60 -12.24
CA PHE A 10 27.44 1.36 -11.39
C PHE A 10 26.17 1.62 -12.22
N ALA A 11 25.57 0.55 -12.74
CA ALA A 11 24.23 0.60 -13.32
C ALA A 11 23.23 0.85 -12.19
N GLY A 12 22.93 2.12 -11.93
CA GLY A 12 21.88 2.52 -11.00
C GLY A 12 20.52 2.14 -11.58
N SER A 13 19.99 0.99 -11.16
CA SER A 13 18.61 0.59 -11.44
C SER A 13 17.66 1.60 -10.80
N LEU A 14 17.02 2.42 -11.63
CA LEU A 14 15.89 3.27 -11.26
C LEU A 14 14.73 2.34 -10.82
N LEU A 15 14.51 2.22 -9.51
CA LEU A 15 13.25 1.71 -9.00
C LEU A 15 12.18 2.76 -9.31
N ALA A 16 11.42 2.52 -10.38
CA ALA A 16 10.21 3.26 -10.65
C ALA A 16 9.21 2.95 -9.53
N VAL A 17 9.19 3.80 -8.49
CA VAL A 17 8.12 3.82 -7.50
C VAL A 17 6.87 4.24 -8.25
N SER A 18 6.07 3.26 -8.64
CA SER A 18 4.74 3.53 -9.15
C SER A 18 3.88 3.95 -7.96
N ALA A 19 3.75 5.26 -7.76
CA ALA A 19 2.73 5.81 -6.88
C ALA A 19 1.37 5.42 -7.48
N GLN A 20 0.80 4.29 -7.03
CA GLN A 20 -0.60 4.01 -7.30
C GLN A 20 -1.41 5.17 -6.74
N ALA A 21 -2.27 5.76 -7.58
CA ALA A 21 -3.17 6.82 -7.18
C ALA A 21 -3.93 6.36 -5.92
N ALA A 22 -3.82 7.14 -4.84
CA ALA A 22 -4.52 6.85 -3.61
C ALA A 22 -6.03 6.77 -3.90
N PRO A 23 -6.77 5.88 -3.21
CA PRO A 23 -8.19 5.73 -3.46
C PRO A 23 -8.91 7.04 -3.09
N THR A 24 -9.91 7.41 -3.88
CA THR A 24 -10.82 8.49 -3.52
C THR A 24 -11.65 8.06 -2.32
N CYS A 25 -11.71 8.90 -1.29
CA CYS A 25 -12.55 8.61 -0.14
C CYS A 25 -14.04 8.67 -0.53
N PRO A 26 -14.88 7.80 0.05
CA PRO A 26 -16.32 7.92 -0.06
C PRO A 26 -16.79 9.32 0.37
N ALA A 27 -17.78 9.88 -0.34
CA ALA A 27 -18.22 11.27 -0.13
C ALA A 27 -18.92 11.50 1.22
N ASP A 28 -19.44 10.42 1.82
CA ASP A 28 -20.11 10.37 3.12
C ASP A 28 -19.14 10.21 4.30
N LEU A 29 -17.86 9.93 4.03
CA LEU A 29 -16.86 9.75 5.07
C LEU A 29 -16.34 11.10 5.57
N ASP A 30 -16.26 11.26 6.89
CA ASP A 30 -15.57 12.40 7.47
C ASP A 30 -14.06 12.36 7.15
N LYS A 31 -13.39 13.51 7.30
CA LYS A 31 -11.98 13.66 6.93
C LYS A 31 -11.05 12.70 7.68
N THR A 32 -11.35 12.39 8.93
CA THR A 32 -10.54 11.50 9.76
C THR A 32 -10.78 10.05 9.38
N ALA A 33 -12.04 9.64 9.21
CA ALA A 33 -12.35 8.31 8.69
C ALA A 33 -11.73 8.08 7.30
N CYS A 34 -11.65 9.13 6.46
CA CYS A 34 -10.99 9.07 5.16
C CYS A 34 -9.49 8.75 5.24
N VAL A 35 -8.79 9.16 6.32
CA VAL A 35 -7.39 8.77 6.56
C VAL A 35 -7.31 7.26 6.79
N TYR A 36 -8.07 6.74 7.74
CA TYR A 36 -8.09 5.31 8.06
C TYR A 36 -8.56 4.45 6.88
N PHE A 37 -9.50 4.93 6.07
CA PHE A 37 -9.89 4.26 4.83
C PHE A 37 -8.72 4.13 3.85
N LYS A 38 -7.92 5.19 3.67
CA LYS A 38 -6.75 5.14 2.78
C LYS A 38 -5.65 4.22 3.32
N GLU A 39 -5.45 4.22 4.64
CA GLU A 39 -4.50 3.32 5.31
C GLU A 39 -4.92 1.85 5.14
N GLY A 40 -6.19 1.54 5.40
CA GLY A 40 -6.75 0.22 5.15
C GLY A 40 -6.55 -0.20 3.70
N TYR A 41 -6.84 0.67 2.74
CA TYR A 41 -6.64 0.38 1.32
C TYR A 41 -5.20 0.06 0.94
N ALA A 42 -4.22 0.74 1.54
CA ALA A 42 -2.81 0.42 1.34
C ALA A 42 -2.48 -0.97 1.92
N ALA A 43 -2.88 -1.24 3.16
CA ALA A 43 -2.67 -2.53 3.82
C ALA A 43 -3.31 -3.70 3.05
N GLY A 44 -4.54 -3.52 2.57
CA GLY A 44 -5.24 -4.52 1.76
C GLY A 44 -4.53 -4.80 0.43
N GLN A 45 -4.04 -3.77 -0.26
CA GLN A 45 -3.25 -3.97 -1.48
C GLN A 45 -1.97 -4.76 -1.21
N ASP A 46 -1.27 -4.44 -0.13
CA ASP A 46 0.00 -5.09 0.21
C ASP A 46 -0.23 -6.56 0.57
N ASP A 47 -1.26 -6.85 1.37
CA ASP A 47 -1.63 -8.22 1.72
C ASP A 47 -2.07 -9.03 0.49
N ALA A 48 -2.83 -8.44 -0.43
CA ALA A 48 -3.20 -9.08 -1.68
C ALA A 48 -1.98 -9.40 -2.56
N LYS A 49 -1.04 -8.46 -2.70
CA LYS A 49 0.21 -8.66 -3.45
C LYS A 49 1.10 -9.72 -2.82
N ALA A 50 1.08 -9.85 -1.49
CA ALA A 50 1.81 -10.88 -0.76
C ALA A 50 1.12 -12.26 -0.78
N GLY A 51 -0.06 -12.39 -1.42
CA GLY A 51 -0.82 -13.63 -1.45
C GLY A 51 -1.41 -14.03 -0.08
N MET A 52 -1.59 -13.06 0.81
CA MET A 52 -2.20 -13.28 2.12
C MET A 52 -3.71 -13.47 2.01
N LYS A 53 -4.34 -13.87 3.13
CA LYS A 53 -5.80 -13.92 3.24
C LYS A 53 -6.36 -12.52 3.47
N ASN A 54 -7.58 -12.27 2.97
CA ASN A 54 -8.35 -11.06 3.23
C ASN A 54 -8.77 -11.00 4.72
N ALA A 55 -7.93 -10.47 5.60
CA ALA A 55 -8.13 -10.44 7.05
C ALA A 55 -7.58 -9.14 7.63
N TYR A 56 -8.38 -8.07 7.58
CA TYR A 56 -7.99 -6.72 8.01
C TYR A 56 -7.66 -6.67 9.51
N GLU A 57 -8.24 -7.57 10.31
CA GLU A 57 -8.07 -7.67 11.76
C GLU A 57 -6.60 -7.92 12.15
N ARG A 58 -5.75 -8.38 11.21
CA ARG A 58 -4.30 -8.48 11.42
C ARG A 58 -3.64 -7.12 11.69
N HIS A 59 -4.27 -6.03 11.24
CA HIS A 59 -3.78 -4.67 11.35
C HIS A 59 -4.50 -3.90 12.48
N GLU A 60 -5.01 -4.60 13.50
CA GLU A 60 -5.76 -4.00 14.62
C GLU A 60 -4.98 -2.92 15.40
N ASP A 61 -3.65 -2.95 15.33
CA ASP A 61 -2.76 -1.94 15.91
C ASP A 61 -2.62 -0.67 15.06
N SER A 62 -3.13 -0.70 13.83
CA SER A 62 -2.99 0.36 12.83
C SER A 62 -4.21 1.29 12.75
N TYR A 63 -5.26 1.03 13.53
CA TYR A 63 -6.44 1.89 13.58
C TYR A 63 -6.98 2.09 15.00
N ASP A 64 -7.53 3.28 15.25
CA ASP A 64 -8.39 3.50 16.43
C ASP A 64 -9.74 2.82 16.20
N SER A 65 -10.28 2.14 17.21
CA SER A 65 -11.51 1.35 17.09
C SER A 65 -12.73 2.16 16.62
N ARG A 66 -12.74 3.48 16.83
CA ARG A 66 -13.78 4.38 16.29
C ARG A 66 -13.79 4.42 14.76
N PHE A 67 -12.68 4.09 14.12
CA PHE A 67 -12.50 4.13 12.67
C PHE A 67 -12.26 2.75 12.05
N GLU A 68 -12.43 1.67 12.82
CA GLU A 68 -12.31 0.28 12.35
C GLU A 68 -13.15 0.02 11.09
N THR A 69 -14.40 0.48 11.07
CA THR A 69 -15.28 0.32 9.89
C THR A 69 -14.73 1.05 8.66
N ALA A 70 -14.11 2.21 8.83
CA ALA A 70 -13.51 2.95 7.74
C ALA A 70 -12.27 2.24 7.20
N PHE A 71 -11.41 1.77 8.11
CA PHE A 71 -10.23 0.98 7.79
C PHE A 71 -10.60 -0.32 7.07
N ALA A 72 -11.54 -1.10 7.61
CA ALA A 72 -11.98 -2.37 7.03
C ALA A 72 -12.55 -2.20 5.60
N LYS A 73 -13.36 -1.16 5.36
CA LYS A 73 -13.88 -0.84 4.02
C LYS A 73 -12.75 -0.48 3.05
N GLY A 74 -11.78 0.30 3.52
CA GLY A 74 -10.57 0.62 2.77
C GLY A 74 -9.81 -0.64 2.39
N TYR A 75 -9.53 -1.48 3.39
CA TYR A 75 -8.81 -2.74 3.26
C TYR A 75 -9.47 -3.68 2.25
N GLU A 76 -10.78 -3.90 2.36
CA GLU A 76 -11.50 -4.78 1.45
C GLU A 76 -11.37 -4.30 -0.02
N GLN A 77 -11.50 -2.99 -0.24
CA GLN A 77 -11.36 -2.39 -1.57
C GLN A 77 -9.91 -2.53 -2.08
N GLY A 78 -8.92 -2.24 -1.23
CA GLY A 78 -7.50 -2.37 -1.57
C GLY A 78 -7.10 -3.79 -1.90
N PHE A 79 -7.59 -4.75 -1.11
CA PHE A 79 -7.34 -6.18 -1.32
C PHE A 79 -7.91 -6.67 -2.66
N LYS A 80 -9.17 -6.32 -2.96
CA LYS A 80 -9.80 -6.64 -4.26
C LYS A 80 -9.04 -6.06 -5.44
N ASP A 81 -8.55 -4.82 -5.33
CA ASP A 81 -7.80 -4.18 -6.40
C ASP A 81 -6.38 -4.75 -6.55
N GLY A 82 -5.75 -5.14 -5.45
CA GLY A 82 -4.45 -5.82 -5.44
C GLY A 82 -4.47 -7.18 -6.13
N GLN A 83 -5.60 -7.89 -6.13
CA GLN A 83 -5.77 -9.17 -6.82
C GLN A 83 -5.95 -9.06 -8.35
N LYS A 84 -6.23 -7.87 -8.88
CA LYS A 84 -6.49 -7.65 -10.32
C LYS A 84 -5.22 -7.43 -11.15
N LYS A 85 -4.04 -7.48 -10.52
CA LYS A 85 -2.73 -7.25 -11.14
C LYS A 85 -1.93 -8.53 -11.21
#